data_AF-A0A821YNP2-F1
#
_entry.id   AF-A0A821YNP2-F1
#
_cell.length_a   1.000
_cell.length_b   1.000
_cell.length_c   1.000
_cell.angle_alpha   90.00
_cell.angle_beta   90.00
_cell.angle_gamma   90.00
#
_symmetry.space_group_name_H-M   'P 1'
#
loop_
_entity.id
_entity.type
_entity.pdbx_description
1 polymer ?
#
loop_
_entity_poly.entity_id
_entity_poly.type
_entity_poly.pdbx_seq_one_letter_code
_entity_poly.pdbx_strand_id
1 'polypeptide(L)' 'KGLPVPKKQQLSSYLISLRKKYYGASTISLGELEAWCQRNSLIPDDDDKPWVLKYQIEYDDEINKDDDNKNKFRFFVTTR' A
#
# COMPACT_ATOMS: atom_id res chain seq x y z
N LYS A 1 -37.85 20.28 3.55
CA LYS A 1 -36.91 19.83 4.62
C LYS A 1 -35.71 19.20 3.93
N GLY A 2 -34.50 19.74 4.13
CA GLY A 2 -33.28 19.22 3.51
C GLY A 2 -32.76 17.96 4.19
N LEU A 3 -31.92 17.19 3.48
CA LEU A 3 -31.23 16.04 4.06
C LEU A 3 -30.30 16.51 5.19
N PRO A 4 -30.23 15.79 6.32
CA PRO A 4 -29.33 16.14 7.41
C PRO A 4 -27.87 16.04 6.97
N VAL A 5 -27.06 17.02 7.34
CA VAL A 5 -25.62 17.02 7.05
C VAL A 5 -24.96 15.86 7.83
N PRO A 6 -24.19 14.98 7.17
CA PRO A 6 -23.53 13.86 7.86
C PRO A 6 -22.53 14.35 8.89
N LYS A 7 -22.42 13.63 10.01
CA LYS A 7 -21.35 13.84 10.99
C LYS A 7 -20.01 13.36 10.40
N LYS A 8 -18.89 13.99 10.80
CA LYS A 8 -17.53 13.60 10.36
C LYS A 8 -17.23 12.10 10.51
N GLN A 9 -17.72 11.47 11.58
CA GLN A 9 -17.59 10.03 11.79
C GLN A 9 -18.29 9.19 10.72
N GLN A 10 -19.48 9.61 10.26
CA GLN A 10 -20.22 8.90 9.21
C GLN A 10 -19.47 8.98 7.88
N LEU A 11 -18.87 10.13 7.58
CA LEU A 11 -18.01 10.30 6.41
C LEU A 11 -16.78 9.39 6.49
N SER A 12 -16.09 9.35 7.64
CA SER A 12 -14.93 8.49 7.85
C SER A 12 -15.28 7.00 7.63
N SER A 13 -16.34 6.52 8.28
CA SER A 13 -16.79 5.13 8.13
C SER A 13 -17.18 4.82 6.68
N TYR A 14 -17.88 5.74 6.00
CA TYR A 14 -18.26 5.56 4.61
C TYR A 14 -17.03 5.47 3.68
N LEU A 15 -16.04 6.34 3.86
CA LEU A 15 -14.79 6.30 3.08
C LEU A 15 -14.00 5.02 3.34
N ILE A 16 -13.94 4.53 4.58
CA ILE A 16 -13.31 3.25 4.91
C ILE A 16 -14.04 2.10 4.21
N SER A 17 -15.39 2.09 4.24
CA SER A 17 -16.20 1.08 3.55
C SER A 17 -16.01 1.12 2.03
N LEU A 18 -15.98 2.30 1.43
CA LEU A 18 -15.70 2.48 0.00
C LEU A 18 -14.31 1.96 -0.36
N ARG A 19 -13.28 2.38 0.38
CA ARG A 19 -11.90 1.92 0.17
C ARG A 19 -11.81 0.40 0.27
N LYS A 20 -12.47 -0.20 1.26
CA LYS A 20 -12.54 -1.65 1.42
C LYS A 20 -13.24 -2.34 0.25
N LYS A 21 -14.33 -1.76 -0.25
CA LYS A 21 -15.10 -2.32 -1.37
C LYS A 21 -14.31 -2.33 -2.68
N TYR A 22 -13.58 -1.26 -2.98
CA TYR A 22 -12.88 -1.12 -4.27
C TYR A 22 -11.43 -1.63 -4.25
N TYR A 23 -10.72 -1.48 -3.13
CA TYR A 23 -9.28 -1.75 -3.03
C TYR A 23 -8.93 -2.83 -2.00
N GLY A 24 -9.92 -3.42 -1.33
CA GLY A 24 -9.71 -4.50 -0.38
C GLY A 24 -9.17 -4.04 0.98
N ALA A 25 -8.46 -4.94 1.66
CA ALA A 25 -7.99 -4.71 3.02
C ALA A 25 -7.03 -3.52 3.11
N SER A 26 -6.98 -2.89 4.29
CA SER A 26 -6.07 -1.76 4.53
C SER A 26 -4.62 -2.17 4.72
N THR A 27 -4.41 -3.46 4.95
CA THR A 27 -3.13 -4.11 5.24
C THR A 27 -2.90 -5.20 4.20
N ILE A 28 -1.64 -5.40 3.84
CA ILE A 28 -1.18 -6.42 2.91
C ILE A 28 0.00 -7.13 3.56
N SER A 29 0.13 -8.44 3.35
CA SER A 29 1.31 -9.19 3.81
C SER A 29 2.54 -8.84 2.98
N LEU A 30 3.72 -9.16 3.51
CA LEU A 30 4.98 -8.92 2.80
C LEU A 30 5.02 -9.64 1.44
N GLY A 31 4.60 -10.90 1.39
CA GLY A 31 4.58 -11.69 0.16
C GLY A 31 3.56 -11.18 -0.87
N GLU A 32 2.40 -10.70 -0.41
CA GLU A 32 1.43 -10.08 -1.31
C GLU A 32 1.94 -8.75 -1.87
N LEU A 33 2.68 -7.96 -1.06
CA LEU A 33 3.29 -6.71 -1.50
C LEU A 33 4.42 -6.97 -2.52
N GLU A 34 5.24 -8.00 -2.29
CA GLU A 34 6.25 -8.44 -3.26
C GLU A 34 5.60 -8.86 -4.59
N ALA A 35 4.57 -9.71 -4.54
CA ALA A 35 3.83 -10.13 -5.73
C ALA A 35 3.15 -8.95 -6.45
N TRP A 36 2.71 -7.93 -5.71
CA TRP A 36 2.20 -6.69 -6.31
C TRP A 36 3.33 -5.92 -7.03
N CYS A 37 4.51 -5.80 -6.42
CA CYS A 37 5.65 -5.12 -7.05
C CYS A 37 6.07 -5.80 -8.35
N GLN A 38 6.13 -7.13 -8.35
CA GLN A 38 6.44 -7.91 -9.56
C GLN A 38 5.43 -7.66 -10.69
N ARG A 39 4.12 -7.71 -10.37
CA ARG A 39 3.05 -7.49 -11.37
C ARG A 39 3.01 -6.08 -11.94
N ASN A 40 3.50 -5.09 -11.21
CA ASN A 40 3.47 -3.69 -11.61
C ASN A 40 4.86 -3.15 -11.97
N SER A 41 5.81 -4.03 -12.33
CA SER A 41 7.17 -3.65 -12.73
C SER A 41 7.27 -3.17 -14.19
N LEU A 42 6.23 -3.42 -14.99
CA LEU A 42 6.15 -2.97 -16.37
C LEU A 42 5.65 -1.53 -16.46
N ILE A 43 6.29 -0.74 -17.32
CA ILE A 43 5.87 0.63 -17.60
C ILE A 43 4.49 0.59 -18.28
N PRO A 44 3.46 1.26 -17.72
CA PRO A 44 2.13 1.26 -18.28
C PRO A 44 2.01 2.21 -19.48
N ASP A 45 1.06 1.91 -20.37
CA ASP A 45 0.71 2.80 -21.49
C ASP A 45 -0.04 4.05 -21.03
N ASP A 46 -0.73 3.96 -19.89
CA ASP A 46 -1.45 5.06 -19.24
C ASP A 46 -0.48 5.84 -18.34
N ASP A 47 -0.28 7.12 -18.65
CA ASP A 47 0.65 8.00 -17.95
C ASP A 47 0.26 8.22 -16.48
N ASP A 48 -1.03 8.18 -16.14
CA ASP A 48 -1.54 8.35 -14.78
C ASP A 48 -1.43 7.08 -13.94
N LYS A 49 -1.07 5.96 -14.55
CA LYS A 49 -0.98 4.67 -13.85
C LYS A 49 0.40 4.51 -13.20
N PRO A 50 0.45 4.28 -11.87
CA PRO A 50 1.71 4.06 -11.19
C PRO A 50 2.31 2.69 -11.52
N TRP A 51 3.64 2.63 -11.53
CA TRP A 51 4.41 1.39 -11.69
C TRP A 51 5.66 1.38 -10.81
N VAL A 52 6.19 0.19 -10.58
CA VAL A 52 7.29 -0.07 -9.65
C VAL A 52 8.63 -0.03 -10.39
N LEU A 53 9.45 0.96 -10.04
CA LEU A 53 10.81 1.12 -10.55
C LEU A 53 11.75 0.03 -10.01
N LYS A 54 11.65 -0.21 -8.70
CA LYS A 54 12.51 -1.14 -7.96
C LYS A 54 11.87 -1.46 -6.61
N TYR A 55 12.12 -2.66 -6.10
CA TYR A 55 11.88 -3.01 -4.71
C TYR A 55 13.05 -3.81 -4.14
N GLN A 56 13.21 -3.79 -2.82
CA GLN A 56 14.28 -4.47 -2.09
C GLN A 56 13.73 -4.99 -0.76
N ILE A 57 14.08 -6.24 -0.45
CA ILE A 57 13.77 -6.89 0.83
C ILE A 57 15.09 -7.14 1.54
N GLU A 58 15.25 -6.56 2.72
CA GLU A 58 16.40 -6.79 3.60
C GLU A 58 15.94 -7.72 4.73
N TYR A 59 16.44 -8.96 4.70
CA TYR A 59 16.34 -9.92 5.79
C TYR A 59 17.61 -9.77 6.63
N ASP A 60 17.46 -9.60 7.93
CA ASP A 60 18.61 -9.52 8.82
C ASP A 60 18.97 -10.95 9.27
N ASP A 61 20.06 -11.49 8.74
CA ASP A 61 20.56 -12.82 9.09
C ASP A 61 21.42 -12.80 10.38
N GLU A 62 21.66 -11.63 10.99
CA GLU A 62 22.54 -11.50 12.15
C GLU A 62 21.79 -11.31 13.49
N ILE A 63 22.08 -12.23 14.42
CA ILE A 63 21.67 -12.23 15.83
C ILE A 63 22.44 -11.12 16.58
N ASN A 64 22.17 -9.85 16.28
CA ASN A 64 22.68 -8.74 17.08
C ASN A 64 21.56 -8.17 17.97
N LYS A 65 21.76 -8.31 19.28
CA LYS A 65 20.83 -7.99 20.37
C LYS A 65 20.93 -6.51 20.77
N ASP A 66 20.83 -5.60 19.82
CA ASP A 66 20.64 -4.19 20.12
C ASP A 66 19.45 -3.67 19.29
N ASP A 67 18.62 -2.87 19.95
CA ASP A 67 17.24 -2.51 19.60
C ASP A 67 17.05 -2.04 18.14
N ASP A 68 15.88 -2.35 17.58
CA ASP A 68 15.34 -1.99 16.25
C ASP A 68 15.67 -2.89 15.04
N ASN A 69 15.95 -4.16 15.29
CA ASN A 69 16.01 -5.18 14.23
C ASN A 69 14.61 -5.54 13.67
N LYS A 70 14.17 -4.83 12.62
CA LYS A 70 12.94 -5.12 11.87
C LYS A 70 13.28 -5.25 10.39
N ASN A 71 12.93 -6.40 9.80
CA ASN A 71 12.96 -6.63 8.35
C ASN A 71 12.47 -5.38 7.59
N LYS A 72 13.27 -4.89 6.63
CA LYS A 72 12.96 -3.66 5.88
C LYS A 72 12.51 -4.04 4.48
N PHE A 73 11.35 -3.52 4.08
CA PHE A 73 10.86 -3.59 2.71
C PHE A 73 10.82 -2.18 2.13
N ARG A 74 11.57 -1.95 1.05
CA ARG A 74 11.60 -0.67 0.34
C ARG A 74 11.11 -0.88 -1.09
N PHE A 75 10.28 0.04 -1.59
CA PHE A 75 9.81 0.03 -2.96
C PHE A 75 9.71 1.47 -3.48
N PHE A 76 9.95 1.63 -4.78
CA PHE A 76 9.95 2.91 -5.47
C PHE A 76 8.88 2.87 -6.56
N VAL A 77 7.96 3.83 -6.51
CA VAL A 77 6.82 3.93 -7.44
C VAL A 77 6.89 5.26 -8.14
N THR A 78 6.57 5.27 -9.44
CA THR A 78 6.45 6.50 -10.24
C THR A 78 5.25 6.39 -11.18
N THR A 79 4.80 7.53 -11.66
CA THR A 79 4.00 7.67 -12.89
C THR A 79 4.95 8.00 -14.05
N ARG A 80 4.46 7.96 -15.28
CA ARG A 80 5.29 8.25 -16.47
C ARG A 80 5.60 9.74 -16.61
#